data_AF-A0A0M8W305-F1
#
_entry.id   AF-A0A0M8W305-F1
#
_cell.length_a   1.000
_cell.length_b   1.000
_cell.length_c   1.000
_cell.angle_alpha   90.00
_cell.angle_beta   90.00
_cell.angle_gamma   90.00
#
_symmetry.space_group_name_H-M   'P 1'
#
loop_
_entity.id
_entity.type
_entity.pdbx_description
1 polymer ?
#
loop_
_entity_poly.entity_id
_entity_poly.type
_entity_poly.pdbx_seq_one_letter_code
_entity_poly.pdbx_strand_id
1 'polypeptide(L)'
;MATVSFKAKVSDVFSVEGELLYREVRVPVIGTRHCDMAAFRGHPRFQGLANSELFLGALKGTLEGMGVNVGGKLRLDSLPPGVAVDDTGFLAVVTIEVGPDADWRVR
;
A
#
# COMPACT_ATOMS: atom_id res chain seq x y z
N MET A 1 11.74 -5.24 8.53
CA MET A 1 10.47 -4.81 7.90
C MET A 1 10.67 -4.84 6.40
N ALA A 2 9.66 -5.25 5.64
CA ALA A 2 9.69 -5.23 4.18
C ALA A 2 8.77 -4.12 3.67
N THR A 3 9.06 -3.55 2.51
CA THR A 3 8.31 -2.41 2.00
C THR A 3 7.68 -2.70 0.64
N VAL A 4 6.52 -2.11 0.42
CA VAL A 4 5.88 -1.99 -0.91
C VAL A 4 5.83 -0.51 -1.24
N SER A 5 6.36 -0.12 -2.40
CA SER A 5 6.39 1.27 -2.85
C SER A 5 5.89 1.43 -4.28
N PHE A 6 5.12 2.50 -4.51
CA PHE A 6 4.66 2.87 -5.84
C PHE A 6 4.42 4.38 -5.94
N LYS A 7 4.39 4.88 -7.19
CA LYS A 7 4.06 6.27 -7.48
C LYS A 7 2.64 6.37 -8.01
N ALA A 8 1.87 7.32 -7.51
CA ALA A 8 0.49 7.55 -7.93
C ALA A 8 0.17 9.04 -8.02
N LYS A 9 -0.77 9.41 -8.90
CA LYS A 9 -1.30 10.75 -8.96
C LYS A 9 -2.30 10.97 -7.82
N VAL A 10 -2.16 12.09 -7.11
CA VAL A 10 -3.15 12.54 -6.12
C VAL A 10 -4.35 13.13 -6.88
N SER A 11 -5.55 12.72 -6.48
CA SER A 11 -6.81 13.22 -7.01
C SER A 11 -7.60 13.91 -5.91
N ASP A 12 -8.17 15.06 -6.22
CA ASP A 12 -9.08 15.78 -5.34
C ASP A 12 -10.51 15.28 -5.56
N VAL A 13 -11.19 14.93 -4.46
CA VAL A 13 -12.58 14.50 -4.46
C VAL A 13 -13.45 15.64 -3.93
N PHE A 14 -14.36 16.10 -4.76
CA PHE A 14 -15.29 17.18 -4.44
C PHE A 14 -16.69 16.64 -4.13
N SER A 15 -17.44 17.36 -3.31
CA SER A 15 -18.87 17.16 -3.11
C SER A 15 -19.65 17.57 -4.37
N VAL A 16 -20.94 17.26 -4.42
CA VAL A 16 -21.84 17.71 -5.51
C VAL A 16 -21.90 19.25 -5.58
N GLU A 17 -21.70 19.91 -4.44
CA GLU A 17 -21.71 21.37 -4.29
C GLU A 17 -20.35 22.02 -4.60
N GLY A 18 -19.33 21.22 -4.94
CA GLY A 18 -17.99 21.69 -5.29
C GLY A 18 -17.04 21.91 -4.11
N GLU A 19 -17.42 21.48 -2.90
CA GLU A 19 -16.55 21.53 -1.73
C GLU A 19 -15.51 20.39 -1.77
N LEU A 20 -14.24 20.70 -1.49
CA LEU A 20 -13.20 19.68 -1.40
C LEU A 20 -13.44 18.79 -0.17
N LEU A 21 -13.78 17.52 -0.39
CA LEU A 21 -14.03 16.57 0.70
C LEU A 21 -12.72 15.95 1.19
N TYR A 22 -11.94 15.37 0.28
CA TYR A 22 -10.67 14.73 0.60
C TYR A 22 -9.81 14.55 -0.65
N ARG A 23 -8.55 14.21 -0.43
CA ARG A 23 -7.63 13.78 -1.50
C ARG A 23 -7.43 12.27 -1.43
N GLU A 24 -7.22 11.65 -2.57
CA GLU A 24 -6.99 10.21 -2.68
C GLU A 24 -5.85 9.86 -3.65
N VAL A 25 -5.22 8.71 -3.45
CA VAL A 25 -4.32 8.06 -4.43
C VAL A 25 -4.88 6.70 -4.84
N ARG A 26 -4.72 6.35 -6.12
CA ARG A 26 -5.11 5.03 -6.62
C ARG A 26 -4.02 4.01 -6.33
N VAL A 27 -4.39 2.91 -5.70
CA VAL A 27 -3.49 1.78 -5.45
C VAL A 27 -3.43 0.93 -6.72
N PRO A 28 -2.26 0.74 -7.35
CA PRO A 28 -2.15 -0.13 -8.51
C PRO A 28 -2.28 -1.60 -8.09
N VAL A 29 -2.41 -2.49 -9.08
CA VAL A 29 -2.18 -3.92 -8.83
C VAL A 29 -0.73 -4.08 -8.39
N ILE A 30 -0.52 -4.64 -7.19
CA ILE A 30 0.82 -4.82 -6.63
C ILE A 30 1.51 -6.00 -7.32
N GLY A 31 2.69 -5.76 -7.86
CA GLY A 31 3.58 -6.76 -8.42
C GLY A 31 4.94 -6.73 -7.73
N THR A 32 5.80 -7.69 -8.07
CA THR A 32 7.15 -7.82 -7.48
C THR A 32 8.01 -6.57 -7.66
N ARG A 33 7.83 -5.83 -8.76
CA ARG A 33 8.52 -4.56 -9.03
C ARG A 33 8.23 -3.45 -8.01
N HIS A 34 7.13 -3.56 -7.26
CA HIS A 34 6.78 -2.60 -6.21
C HIS A 34 7.33 -3.04 -4.84
N CYS A 35 7.89 -4.25 -4.74
CA CYS A 35 8.26 -4.86 -3.47
C CYS A 35 9.78 -4.82 -3.28
N ASP A 36 10.24 -4.52 -2.07
CA ASP A 36 11.62 -4.80 -1.69
C ASP A 36 11.81 -6.31 -1.50
N MET A 37 12.11 -7.00 -2.61
CA MET A 37 12.27 -8.44 -2.62
C MET A 37 13.48 -8.91 -1.80
N ALA A 38 14.46 -8.06 -1.52
CA ALA A 38 15.57 -8.42 -0.64
C ALA A 38 15.06 -8.50 0.81
N ALA A 39 14.31 -7.48 1.26
CA ALA A 39 13.70 -7.49 2.58
C ALA A 39 12.63 -8.59 2.75
N PHE A 40 11.80 -8.85 1.72
CA PHE A 40 10.78 -9.90 1.78
C PHE A 40 11.35 -11.31 1.89
N ARG A 41 12.54 -11.58 1.34
CA ARG A 41 13.22 -12.88 1.50
C ARG A 41 13.68 -13.15 2.93
N GLY A 42 13.94 -12.11 3.72
CA GLY A 42 14.25 -12.21 5.14
C GLY A 42 13.03 -12.07 6.06
N HIS A 43 11.82 -11.90 5.50
CA HIS A 43 10.63 -11.61 6.29
C HIS A 43 10.04 -12.88 6.91
N PRO A 44 9.77 -12.94 8.24
CA PRO A 44 9.33 -14.16 8.91
C PRO A 44 8.14 -14.86 8.25
N ARG A 45 7.13 -14.07 7.87
CA ARG A 45 5.92 -14.54 7.18
C ARG A 45 6.07 -14.84 5.69
N PHE A 46 6.96 -14.12 4.98
CA PHE A 46 7.01 -14.16 3.51
C PHE A 46 8.26 -14.83 2.95
N GLN A 47 9.27 -15.12 3.77
CA GLN A 47 10.55 -15.72 3.33
C GLN A 47 10.37 -16.96 2.45
N GLY A 48 9.48 -17.89 2.85
CA GLY A 48 9.21 -19.13 2.11
C GLY A 48 8.36 -18.92 0.86
N LEU A 49 7.67 -17.78 0.76
CA LEU A 49 6.83 -17.42 -0.37
C LEU A 49 7.54 -16.50 -1.36
N ALA A 50 8.59 -15.78 -0.96
CA ALA A 50 9.19 -14.70 -1.74
C ALA A 50 9.71 -15.11 -3.14
N ASN A 51 9.95 -16.40 -3.38
CA ASN A 51 10.35 -16.94 -4.69
C ASN A 51 9.22 -17.74 -5.39
N SER A 52 8.00 -17.70 -4.85
CA SER A 52 6.83 -18.43 -5.36
C SER A 52 5.82 -17.48 -6.01
N GLU A 53 5.06 -17.99 -6.97
CA GLU A 53 3.91 -17.29 -7.56
C GLU A 53 2.82 -16.95 -6.53
N LEU A 54 2.78 -17.68 -5.40
CA LEU A 54 1.84 -17.43 -4.29
C LEU A 54 2.15 -16.15 -3.51
N PHE A 55 3.35 -15.58 -3.65
CA PHE A 55 3.77 -14.38 -2.92
C PHE A 55 2.79 -13.23 -3.08
N LEU A 56 2.41 -12.90 -4.33
CA LEU A 56 1.57 -11.74 -4.62
C LEU A 56 0.14 -11.92 -4.08
N GLY A 57 -0.39 -13.15 -4.11
CA GLY A 57 -1.70 -13.45 -3.52
C GLY A 57 -1.69 -13.29 -2.00
N ALA A 58 -0.67 -13.83 -1.33
CA ALA A 58 -0.52 -13.70 0.13
C ALA A 58 -0.26 -12.26 0.56
N LEU A 59 0.54 -11.51 -0.22
CA LEU A 59 0.80 -10.10 0.01
C LEU A 59 -0.48 -9.28 -0.18
N LYS A 60 -1.25 -9.52 -1.24
CA LYS A 60 -2.54 -8.85 -1.47
C LYS A 60 -3.47 -9.00 -0.28
N GLY A 61 -3.70 -10.24 0.19
CA GLY A 61 -4.58 -10.47 1.35
C GLY A 61 -4.06 -9.81 2.63
N THR A 62 -2.74 -9.71 2.77
CA THR A 62 -2.12 -9.00 3.90
C THR A 62 -2.36 -7.49 3.81
N LEU A 63 -2.13 -6.89 2.64
CA LEU A 63 -2.38 -5.46 2.40
C LEU A 63 -3.86 -5.11 2.60
N GLU A 64 -4.77 -5.96 2.12
CA GLU A 64 -6.22 -5.79 2.34
C GLU A 64 -6.58 -5.88 3.83
N GLY A 65 -5.98 -6.82 4.57
CA GLY A 65 -6.12 -6.90 6.04
C GLY A 65 -5.57 -5.67 6.76
N MET A 66 -4.62 -4.96 6.15
CA MET A 66 -4.10 -3.68 6.61
C MET A 66 -4.95 -2.47 6.19
N GLY A 67 -6.10 -2.68 5.53
CA GLY A 67 -6.93 -1.59 5.00
C GLY A 67 -6.42 -0.99 3.70
N VAL A 68 -5.40 -1.59 3.06
CA VAL A 68 -4.91 -1.19 1.73
C VAL A 68 -5.61 -2.02 0.67
N ASN A 69 -6.64 -1.45 0.04
CA ASN A 69 -7.37 -2.13 -1.01
C ASN A 69 -6.62 -2.08 -2.35
N VAL A 70 -6.04 -3.21 -2.76
CA VAL A 70 -5.25 -3.33 -4.01
C VAL A 70 -6.15 -3.13 -5.24
N GLY A 71 -5.81 -2.17 -6.09
CA GLY A 71 -6.65 -1.75 -7.23
C GLY A 71 -7.70 -0.68 -6.88
N GLY A 72 -7.88 -0.40 -5.59
CA GLY A 72 -8.78 0.60 -5.05
C GLY A 72 -8.13 1.97 -4.86
N LYS A 73 -8.59 2.70 -3.83
CA LYS A 73 -8.18 4.06 -3.50
C LYS A 73 -7.77 4.13 -2.03
N LEU A 74 -6.76 4.93 -1.73
CA LEU A 74 -6.37 5.33 -0.38
C LEU A 74 -6.66 6.81 -0.21
N ARG A 75 -7.35 7.16 0.87
CA ARG A 75 -7.58 8.56 1.22
C ARG A 75 -6.41 9.09 2.02
N LEU A 76 -5.90 10.28 1.68
CA LEU A 76 -4.73 10.86 2.37
C LEU A 76 -5.05 11.40 3.77
N ASP A 77 -6.32 11.68 4.07
CA ASP A 77 -6.76 12.14 5.40
C ASP A 77 -6.95 10.99 6.40
N SER A 78 -6.99 9.74 5.93
CA SER A 78 -7.23 8.56 6.75
C SER A 78 -6.39 7.39 6.25
N LEU A 79 -5.07 7.52 6.42
CA LEU A 79 -4.12 6.47 6.05
C LEU A 79 -4.12 5.36 7.10
N PRO A 80 -4.17 4.08 6.68
CA PRO A 80 -4.05 2.98 7.62
C PRO A 80 -2.64 2.93 8.24
N PRO A 81 -2.47 2.29 9.40
CA PRO A 81 -1.17 2.17 10.06
C PRO A 81 -0.13 1.51 9.15
N GLY A 82 1.10 2.02 9.18
CA GLY A 82 2.19 1.52 8.33
C GLY A 82 2.13 2.02 6.89
N VAL A 83 1.25 2.96 6.53
CA VAL A 83 1.22 3.61 5.21
C VAL A 83 1.66 5.07 5.32
N ALA A 84 2.65 5.43 4.51
CA ALA A 84 3.12 6.80 4.34
C ALA A 84 2.93 7.25 2.89
N VAL A 85 2.57 8.51 2.70
CA VAL A 85 2.42 9.13 1.37
C VAL A 85 3.19 10.44 1.37
N ASP A 86 4.16 10.57 0.47
CA ASP A 86 4.87 11.82 0.19
C ASP A 86 4.32 12.41 -1.11
N ASP A 87 3.56 13.50 -1.01
CA ASP A 87 2.92 14.21 -2.12
C ASP A 87 3.63 15.51 -2.53
N THR A 88 4.87 15.74 -2.07
CA THR A 88 5.63 16.97 -2.39
C THR A 88 6.09 17.04 -3.86
N GLY A 89 6.17 15.90 -4.54
CA GLY A 89 6.55 15.79 -5.94
C GLY A 89 5.36 15.79 -6.92
N PHE A 90 5.66 15.73 -8.22
CA PHE A 90 4.62 15.64 -9.26
C PHE A 90 3.74 14.37 -9.14
N LEU A 91 4.33 13.26 -8.70
CA LEU A 91 3.61 12.06 -8.32
C LEU A 91 3.89 11.79 -6.85
N ALA A 92 2.85 11.41 -6.12
CA ALA A 92 3.00 11.00 -4.74
C ALA A 92 3.69 9.63 -4.66
N VAL A 93 4.64 9.50 -3.74
CA VAL A 93 5.31 8.23 -3.42
C VAL A 93 4.57 7.62 -2.23
N VAL A 94 3.94 6.47 -2.47
CA VAL A 94 3.27 5.69 -1.42
C VAL A 94 4.22 4.60 -0.97
N THR A 95 4.46 4.51 0.34
CA THR A 95 5.27 3.47 0.97
C THR A 95 4.43 2.76 2.01
N ILE A 96 4.39 1.43 1.93
CA ILE A 96 3.67 0.56 2.86
C ILE A 96 4.69 -0.32 3.57
N GLU A 97 4.73 -0.24 4.88
CA GLU A 97 5.60 -1.02 5.74
C GLU A 97 4.91 -2.29 6.20
N VAL A 98 5.44 -3.42 5.77
CA VAL A 98 4.99 -4.75 6.18
C VAL A 98 5.87 -5.22 7.34
N GLY A 99 5.27 -5.22 8.52
CA GLY A 99 5.87 -5.70 9.77
C GLY A 99 5.91 -7.24 9.84
N PRO A 100 6.73 -7.80 10.76
CA PRO A 100 7.00 -9.24 10.85
C PRO A 100 5.75 -10.11 10.98
N ASP A 101 4.74 -9.64 11.74
CA ASP A 101 3.45 -10.32 11.91
C ASP A 101 2.38 -9.85 10.91
N ALA A 102 2.68 -8.83 10.11
CA ALA A 102 1.73 -8.16 9.22
C ALA A 102 0.48 -7.70 9.98
N ASP A 103 0.73 -7.13 11.16
CA ASP A 103 -0.24 -7.00 12.26
C ASP A 103 -1.02 -5.69 12.28
N TRP A 104 -0.87 -4.85 11.26
CA TRP A 104 -1.61 -3.59 11.15
C TRP A 104 -3.07 -3.85 10.76
N ARG A 105 -3.76 -4.75 11.46
CA ARG A 105 -5.17 -5.04 11.19
C ARG A 105 -6.00 -3.82 11.53
N VAL A 106 -6.67 -3.27 10.52
CA VAL A 106 -7.71 -2.27 10.76
C VAL A 106 -8.91 -3.02 11.34
N ARG A 107 -9.27 -2.73 12.59
CA ARG A 107 -10.45 -3.31 13.27
C ARG A 107 -11.74 -2.73 12.73
#